data_AF-A0A2K6V7S9-F1
#
_entry.id   AF-A0A2K6V7S9-F1
#
_cell.length_a   1.000
_cell.length_b   1.000
_cell.length_c   1.000
_cell.angle_alpha   90.00
_cell.angle_beta   90.00
_cell.angle_gamma   90.00
#
_symmetry.space_group_name_H-M   'P 1'
#
loop_
_entity.id
_entity.type
_entity.pdbx_description
1 polymer ?
#
loop_
_entity_poly.entity_id
_entity_poly.type
_entity_poly.pdbx_seq_one_letter_code
_entity_poly.pdbx_strand_id
1 'polypeptide(L)' 'MSFPKYKPSHLATLPQTLDPAEYDISRETRQAQVERLAIRYLLQYNDPNRRGLVVNPALVPPPRFLLLLLFCFFQLFSL' A
#
# COMPACT_ATOMS: atom_id res chain seq x y z
N MET A 1 10.04 -21.39 -33.98
CA MET A 1 8.82 -21.58 -33.17
C MET A 1 8.79 -20.48 -32.12
N SER A 2 7.70 -19.70 -32.01
CA SER A 2 7.55 -18.67 -30.96
C SER A 2 6.68 -19.21 -29.83
N PHE A 3 6.99 -18.77 -28.61
CA PHE A 3 6.17 -19.09 -27.44
C PHE A 3 4.86 -18.28 -27.47
N PRO A 4 3.73 -18.84 -26.99
CA PRO A 4 2.48 -18.10 -26.89
C PRO A 4 2.60 -16.94 -25.91
N LYS A 5 2.10 -15.75 -26.31
CA LYS A 5 2.12 -14.55 -25.47
C LYS A 5 1.11 -14.68 -24.33
N TYR A 6 1.55 -14.40 -23.10
CA TYR A 6 0.69 -14.39 -21.91
C TYR A 6 -0.41 -13.33 -22.03
N LYS A 7 -1.64 -13.67 -21.63
CA LYS A 7 -2.79 -12.77 -21.63
C LYS A 7 -3.29 -12.61 -20.18
N PRO A 8 -3.09 -11.44 -19.55
CA PRO A 8 -3.59 -11.20 -18.21
C PRO A 8 -5.12 -11.15 -18.18
N SER A 9 -5.70 -11.52 -17.04
CA SER A 9 -7.13 -11.46 -16.73
C SER A 9 -7.31 -10.77 -15.37
N HIS A 10 -8.53 -10.35 -15.06
CA HIS A 10 -8.85 -9.69 -13.78
C HIS A 10 -8.46 -10.53 -12.55
N LEU A 11 -8.55 -11.86 -12.66
CA LEU A 11 -8.17 -12.79 -11.59
C LEU A 11 -6.76 -13.38 -11.77
N ALA A 12 -6.08 -13.04 -12.88
CA ALA A 12 -4.75 -13.55 -13.21
C ALA A 12 -3.88 -12.42 -13.75
N THR A 13 -3.21 -11.73 -12.82
CA THR A 13 -2.32 -10.61 -13.13
C THR A 13 -1.12 -11.06 -13.96
N LEU A 14 -0.50 -10.12 -14.68
CA LEU A 14 0.74 -10.35 -15.40
C LEU A 14 1.88 -10.65 -14.41
N PRO A 15 2.65 -11.73 -14.57
CA PRO A 15 3.87 -11.94 -13.81
C PRO A 15 4.84 -10.78 -14.02
N GLN A 16 5.49 -10.31 -12.95
CA GLN A 16 6.44 -9.19 -13.01
C GLN A 16 7.56 -9.42 -14.05
N THR A 17 8.03 -10.66 -14.20
CA THR A 17 9.07 -11.02 -15.17
C THR A 17 8.66 -10.86 -16.63
N LEU A 18 7.35 -10.81 -16.91
CA LEU A 18 6.79 -10.58 -18.25
C LEU A 18 6.36 -9.13 -18.47
N ASP A 19 6.41 -8.28 -17.43
CA ASP A 19 6.15 -6.86 -17.55
C ASP A 19 7.38 -6.17 -18.16
N PRO A 20 7.27 -5.53 -19.35
CA PRO A 20 8.38 -4.78 -19.92
C PRO A 20 8.85 -3.63 -19.03
N ALA A 21 7.95 -3.07 -18.20
CA ALA A 21 8.26 -1.98 -17.29
C ALA A 21 9.16 -2.42 -16.12
N GLU A 22 9.21 -3.72 -15.80
CA GLU A 22 10.08 -4.26 -14.75
C GLU A 22 11.57 -4.07 -15.09
N TYR A 23 11.92 -4.13 -16.38
CA TYR A 23 13.28 -3.95 -16.86
C TYR A 23 13.61 -2.50 -17.24
N ASP A 24 12.71 -1.55 -16.98
CA ASP A 24 13.01 -0.15 -17.18
C ASP A 24 14.07 0.30 -16.15
N ILE A 25 15.26 0.61 -16.66
CA ILE A 25 16.42 1.06 -15.90
C ILE A 25 16.56 2.60 -15.91
N SER A 26 15.50 3.32 -16.30
CA SER A 26 15.45 4.77 -16.24
C SER A 26 15.78 5.31 -14.83
N ARG A 27 16.41 6.48 -14.77
CA ARG A 27 16.78 7.08 -13.47
C ARG A 27 15.56 7.43 -12.63
N GLU A 28 14.46 7.81 -13.27
CA GLU A 28 13.20 8.19 -12.63
C GLU A 28 12.53 6.99 -11.94
N THR A 29 12.48 5.82 -12.60
CA THR A 29 11.94 4.60 -12.00
C THR A 29 12.78 4.13 -10.82
N ARG A 30 14.11 4.19 -10.92
CA ARG A 30 15.01 3.91 -9.79
C ARG A 30 14.79 4.87 -8.61
N GLN A 31 14.64 6.16 -8.87
CA GLN A 31 14.34 7.13 -7.82
C GLN A 31 12.99 6.85 -7.17
N ALA A 32 11.94 6.63 -7.96
CA ALA A 32 10.62 6.28 -7.45
C ALA A 32 10.61 4.96 -6.66
N GLN A 33 11.40 3.96 -7.08
CA GLN A 33 11.58 2.71 -6.33
C GLN A 33 12.28 2.95 -4.99
N VAL A 34 13.36 3.75 -4.99
CA VAL A 34 14.09 4.11 -3.75
C VAL A 34 13.21 4.94 -2.82
N GLU A 35 12.42 5.88 -3.32
CA GLU A 35 11.48 6.69 -2.53
C GLU A 35 10.36 5.83 -1.92
N ARG A 36 9.83 4.86 -2.68
CA ARG A 36 8.88 3.86 -2.18
C ARG A 36 9.52 2.89 -1.18
N LEU A 37 10.80 2.58 -1.30
CA LEU A 37 11.53 1.76 -0.32
C LEU A 37 11.89 2.57 0.93
N ALA A 38 12.11 3.88 0.79
CA ALA A 38 12.46 4.81 1.87
C ALA A 38 11.25 5.22 2.73
N ILE A 39 10.14 4.47 2.68
CA ILE A 39 8.96 4.75 3.51
C ILE A 39 9.33 4.48 4.98
N ARG A 40 9.69 5.56 5.71
CA ARG A 40 9.48 5.95 7.12
C ARG A 40 9.43 4.91 8.28
N TYR A 41 9.55 3.63 8.03
CA TYR A 41 9.39 2.55 9.00
C TYR A 41 10.69 2.24 9.76
N LEU A 42 11.85 2.34 9.11
CA LEU A 42 13.14 2.02 9.74
C LEU A 42 13.47 2.94 10.92
N LEU A 43 13.12 4.22 10.84
CA LEU A 43 13.35 5.18 11.94
C LEU A 43 12.48 4.91 13.17
N GLN A 44 11.24 4.45 12.97
CA GLN A 44 10.37 4.10 14.11
C GLN A 44 10.75 2.77 14.75
N TYR A 45 11.35 1.84 13.98
CA TYR A 45 11.73 0.52 14.49
C TYR A 45 13.08 0.54 15.23
N ASN A 46 13.99 1.43 14.85
CA ASN A 46 15.33 1.53 15.43
C ASN A 46 15.43 2.39 16.69
N ASP A 47 14.33 2.91 17.23
CA ASP A 47 14.34 3.69 18.47
C ASP A 47 14.44 2.76 19.70
N PRO A 48 15.57 2.73 20.43
CA PRO A 48 15.77 1.84 21.57
C PRO A 48 14.89 2.21 22.78
N ASN A 49 14.31 3.41 22.82
CA ASN A 49 13.43 3.85 23.90
C ASN A 49 11.96 3.54 23.61
N ARG A 50 11.65 2.99 22.45
CA ARG A 50 10.28 2.72 22.05
C ARG A 50 9.74 1.47 22.73
N ARG A 51 8.84 1.69 23.69
CA ARG A 51 8.06 0.64 24.37
C ARG A 51 6.58 0.76 23.99
N GLY A 52 6.22 0.41 22.74
CA GLY A 52 4.82 0.50 22.29
C GLY A 52 4.55 -0.06 20.88
N LEU A 53 3.29 -0.39 20.62
CA LEU A 53 2.81 -0.95 19.36
C LEU A 53 2.95 0.06 18.20
N VAL A 54 3.40 -0.42 17.04
CA VAL A 54 3.48 0.40 15.81
C VAL A 54 2.10 0.56 15.24
N VAL A 55 1.41 1.65 15.60
CA VAL A 55 0.12 1.99 15.00
C VAL A 55 0.37 2.41 13.56
N ASN A 56 -0.04 1.57 12.61
CA ASN A 56 -0.03 1.92 11.20
C ASN A 56 -1.23 2.85 10.93
N PRO A 57 -1.02 4.11 10.54
CA PRO A 57 -2.12 5.05 10.30
C PRO A 57 -3.02 4.65 9.13
N ALA A 58 -2.60 3.71 8.28
CA ALA A 58 -3.46 3.14 7.23
C ALA A 58 -4.45 2.08 7.78
N LEU A 59 -4.16 1.49 8.94
CA LEU A 59 -5.02 0.50 9.60
C LEU A 59 -6.01 1.14 10.59
N VAL A 60 -5.78 2.39 10.99
CA VAL A 60 -6.67 3.13 11.88
C VAL A 60 -7.43 4.16 11.06
N PRO A 61 -8.77 4.07 10.95
CA PRO A 61 -9.53 5.08 10.24
C PRO A 61 -9.31 6.44 10.90
N PRO A 62 -9.19 7.54 10.12
CA PRO A 62 -8.97 8.85 10.68
C PRO A 62 -10.13 9.18 11.65
N PRO A 63 -9.89 9.94 12.72
CA PRO A 63 -10.91 10.20 13.75
C PRO A 63 -12.19 10.83 13.19
N ARG A 64 -12.11 11.53 12.06
CA ARG A 64 -13.25 12.06 11.31
C ARG A 64 -14.17 10.96 10.77
N PHE A 65 -13.61 9.83 10.36
CA PHE A 65 -14.36 8.67 9.86
C PHE A 65 -15.08 7.93 10.98
N LEU A 66 -14.46 7.84 12.17
CA LEU A 66 -15.09 7.28 13.36
C LEU A 66 -16.32 8.11 13.79
N LEU A 67 -16.20 9.44 13.75
CA LEU A 67 -17.30 10.35 14.07
C LEU A 67 -18.47 10.23 13.09
N LEU A 68 -18.17 10.12 11.79
CA LEU A 68 -19.16 9.87 10.75
C LEU A 68 -19.85 8.51 10.92
N LEU A 69 -19.11 7.46 11.25
CA LEU A 69 -19.67 6.13 11.55
C LEU A 69 -20.58 6.15 12.77
N LEU A 70 -20.15 6.81 13.87
CA LEU A 70 -20.97 6.98 15.07
C LEU A 70 -22.24 7.79 14.78
N PHE A 71 -22.13 8.87 14.02
CA PHE A 71 -23.28 9.68 13.61
C PHE A 71 -24.24 8.86 12.73
N CYS A 72 -23.72 8.11 11.76
CA CYS A 72 -24.53 7.26 10.89
C CYS A 72 -25.21 6.14 11.68
N PHE A 73 -24.50 5.49 12.61
CA PHE A 73 -25.06 4.48 13.51
C PHE A 73 -26.18 5.08 14.39
N PHE A 74 -25.99 6.27 14.93
CA PHE A 74 -27.01 6.96 15.73
C PHE A 74 -28.25 7.32 14.90
N GLN A 75 -28.08 7.75 13.65
CA GLN A 75 -29.17 8.03 12.72
C GLN A 75 -29.92 6.76 12.30
N LEU A 76 -29.22 5.63 12.12
CA LEU A 76 -29.81 4.36 11.70
C LEU A 76 -30.60 3.66 12.82
N PHE A 77 -30.22 3.85 14.08
CA PHE A 77 -30.86 3.24 15.25
C PHE A 77 -31.88 4.14 15.97
N SER A 78 -32.05 5.40 15.53
CA SER A 78 -33.03 6.34 16.09
C SER A 78 -34.26 6.55 15.20
N LEU A 79 -34.47 5.71 14.18
CA LEU A 79 -35.68 5.67 13.33
C LEU A 79 -36.48 4.40 13.61
#